data_AF-M7N0Y9-F1
#
_entry.id   AF-M7N0Y9-F1
#
_cell.length_a   1.000
_cell.length_b   1.000
_cell.length_c   1.000
_cell.angle_alpha   90.00
_cell.angle_beta   90.00
_cell.angle_gamma   90.00
#
_symmetry.space_group_name_H-M   'P 1'
#
loop_
_entity.id
_entity.type
_entity.pdbx_description
1 polymer ?
#
loop_
_entity_poly.entity_id
_entity_poly.type
_entity_poly.pdbx_seq_one_letter_code
_entity_poly.pdbx_strand_id
1 'polypeptide(L)'
;MNNSPKKTVWSLQDNKRTEDQRNAFKPTGKKPKNKTFQYILVALLVLFVLSFLLLQIYEETLETCITDTFCINSKENVLLYTVYIFSNILIVVLSIVGAYAIGKKLATYIKV
;
A
#
# COMPACT_ATOMS: atom_id res chain seq x y z
N MET A 1 -19.22 31.68 18.69
CA MET A 1 -17.88 32.26 18.46
C MET A 1 -16.84 31.14 18.47
N ASN A 2 -16.06 30.99 17.39
CA ASN A 2 -14.95 30.02 17.33
C ASN A 2 -13.68 30.69 17.89
N ASN A 3 -13.24 30.27 19.08
CA ASN A 3 -12.01 30.72 19.72
C ASN A 3 -10.83 29.85 19.25
N SER A 4 -10.30 30.12 18.06
CA SER A 4 -9.02 29.55 17.62
C SER A 4 -7.99 30.68 17.54
N PRO A 5 -6.85 30.60 18.27
CA PRO A 5 -5.84 31.65 18.24
C PRO A 5 -5.22 31.73 16.85
N LYS A 6 -5.43 32.87 16.20
CA LYS A 6 -4.95 33.17 14.85
C LYS A 6 -3.41 33.21 14.91
N LYS A 7 -2.74 32.25 14.27
CA LYS A 7 -1.27 32.18 14.24
C LYS A 7 -0.67 33.51 13.79
N THR A 8 0.30 34.02 14.54
CA THR A 8 1.05 35.25 14.24
C THR A 8 1.83 35.04 12.95
N VAL A 9 1.42 35.73 11.88
CA VAL A 9 2.09 35.67 10.58
C VAL A 9 3.22 36.69 10.61
N TRP A 10 4.47 36.22 10.55
CA TRP A 10 5.69 37.05 10.59
C TRP A 10 6.00 37.75 9.25
N SER A 11 4.97 38.22 8.54
CA SER A 11 5.15 39.13 7.41
C SER A 11 4.61 40.51 7.79
N LEU A 12 5.43 41.55 7.66
CA LEU A 12 5.02 42.97 7.79
C LEU A 12 3.99 43.42 6.73
N GLN A 13 3.55 42.51 5.86
CA GLN A 13 2.42 42.71 4.99
C GLN A 13 1.19 42.15 5.70
N ASP A 14 0.43 43.02 6.36
CA ASP A 14 -0.94 42.70 6.75
C ASP A 14 -1.65 42.11 5.53
N ASN A 15 -2.23 40.93 5.69
CA ASN A 15 -2.86 40.20 4.61
C ASN A 15 -4.19 40.87 4.23
N LYS A 16 -4.11 42.03 3.56
CA LYS A 16 -5.22 42.86 3.10
C LYS A 16 -5.98 42.23 1.91
N ARG A 17 -5.50 41.09 1.40
CA ARG A 17 -6.07 40.40 0.24
C ARG A 17 -7.25 39.52 0.66
N THR A 18 -8.35 39.62 -0.08
CA THR A 18 -9.50 38.71 0.05
C THR A 18 -9.11 37.27 -0.34
N GLU A 19 -9.91 36.28 0.04
CA GLU A 19 -9.63 34.87 -0.30
C GLU A 19 -9.49 34.65 -1.82
N ASP A 20 -10.25 35.39 -2.62
CA ASP A 20 -10.18 35.35 -4.08
C ASP A 20 -8.85 35.88 -4.62
N GLN A 21 -8.34 36.98 -4.06
CA GLN A 21 -7.03 37.51 -4.42
C GLN A 21 -5.90 36.57 -3.97
N ARG A 22 -6.08 35.81 -2.89
CA ARG A 22 -5.11 34.77 -2.47
C ARG A 22 -5.14 33.56 -3.40
N ASN A 23 -6.31 33.19 -3.91
CA ASN A 23 -6.45 32.12 -4.89
C ASN A 23 -5.77 32.46 -6.23
N ALA A 24 -5.73 33.73 -6.62
CA ALA A 24 -5.04 34.21 -7.82
C ALA A 24 -3.51 34.03 -7.76
N PHE A 25 -2.91 34.03 -6.56
CA PHE A 25 -1.46 33.81 -6.36
C PHE A 25 -1.12 32.41 -5.86
N LYS A 26 -2.06 31.45 -5.89
CA LYS A 26 -1.70 30.06 -5.62
C LYS A 26 -0.71 29.59 -6.69
N PRO A 27 0.39 28.93 -6.32
CA PRO A 27 1.34 28.42 -7.29
C PRO A 27 0.61 27.54 -8.31
N THR A 28 0.64 27.95 -9.58
CA THR A 28 -0.02 27.31 -10.72
C THR A 28 0.73 26.07 -11.23
N GLY A 29 1.84 25.72 -10.59
CA GLY A 29 2.59 24.51 -10.89
C GLY A 29 1.74 23.26 -10.71
N LYS A 30 1.81 22.33 -11.68
CA LYS A 30 1.21 21.00 -11.53
C LYS A 30 1.82 20.35 -10.29
N LYS A 31 1.00 20.12 -9.25
CA LYS A 31 1.41 19.33 -8.10
C LYS A 31 1.86 17.95 -8.60
N PRO A 32 2.99 17.41 -8.12
CA PRO A 32 3.42 16.09 -8.52
C PRO A 32 2.30 15.09 -8.21
N LYS A 33 1.87 14.33 -9.24
CA LYS A 33 0.83 13.32 -9.06
C LYS A 33 1.34 12.29 -8.06
N ASN A 34 0.51 11.92 -7.09
CA ASN A 34 0.82 10.81 -6.22
C ASN A 34 0.80 9.51 -7.04
N LYS A 35 1.97 8.86 -7.14
CA LYS A 35 2.17 7.63 -7.92
C LYS A 35 2.16 6.37 -7.05
N THR A 36 1.96 6.50 -5.74
CA THR A 36 1.99 5.37 -4.79
C THR A 36 1.07 4.22 -5.20
N PHE A 37 -0.16 4.50 -5.64
CA PHE A 37 -1.06 3.44 -6.09
C PHE A 37 -0.55 2.70 -7.33
N GLN A 38 0.05 3.42 -8.29
CA GLN A 38 0.64 2.79 -9.47
C GLN A 38 1.81 1.87 -9.09
N TYR A 39 2.65 2.30 -8.15
CA TYR A 39 3.75 1.46 -7.65
C TYR A 39 3.25 0.20 -6.93
N ILE A 40 2.20 0.32 -6.10
CA ILE A 40 1.59 -0.83 -5.43
C ILE A 40 1.05 -1.83 -6.46
N LEU A 41 0.34 -1.35 -7.48
CA LEU A 41 -0.22 -2.20 -8.52
C LEU A 41 0.89 -2.91 -9.32
N VAL A 42 1.95 -2.19 -9.72
CA VAL A 42 3.10 -2.79 -10.40
C VAL A 42 3.79 -3.83 -9.52
N ALA A 43 3.97 -3.55 -8.23
CA ALA A 43 4.58 -4.50 -7.29
C ALA A 43 3.74 -5.78 -7.17
N LEU A 44 2.40 -5.67 -7.08
CA LEU A 44 1.50 -6.82 -7.07
C LEU A 44 1.60 -7.65 -8.35
N LEU A 45 1.68 -7.00 -9.51
CA LEU A 45 1.82 -7.68 -10.79
C LEU A 45 3.15 -8.44 -10.86
N VAL A 46 4.26 -7.81 -10.48
CA VAL A 46 5.58 -8.46 -10.43
C VAL A 46 5.57 -9.67 -9.49
N LEU A 47 4.96 -9.53 -8.31
CA LEU A 47 4.84 -10.62 -7.34
C LEU A 47 4.04 -11.81 -7.92
N PHE A 48 2.96 -11.52 -8.65
CA PHE A 48 2.14 -12.53 -9.31
C PHE A 48 2.93 -13.28 -10.40
N VAL A 49 3.67 -12.55 -11.24
CA VAL A 49 4.52 -13.14 -12.29
C VAL A 49 5.62 -14.01 -11.67
N LEU A 50 6.26 -13.55 -10.60
CA LEU A 50 7.27 -14.34 -9.87
C LEU A 50 6.66 -15.62 -9.28
N SER A 51 5.45 -15.54 -8.74
CA SER A 51 4.73 -16.71 -8.21
C SER A 51 4.42 -17.73 -9.32
N PHE A 52 4.09 -17.26 -10.53
CA PHE A 52 3.88 -18.12 -11.70
C PHE A 52 5.19 -18.75 -12.20
N LEU A 53 6.28 -17.97 -12.25
CA LEU A 53 7.59 -18.48 -12.66
C LEU A 53 8.11 -19.57 -11.71
N LEU A 54 7.84 -19.44 -10.41
CA LEU A 54 8.20 -20.46 -9.43
C LEU A 54 7.63 -21.84 -9.79
N LEU A 55 6.39 -21.91 -10.29
CA LEU A 55 5.80 -23.18 -10.74
C LEU A 55 6.57 -23.80 -11.90
N GLN A 56 7.07 -23.00 -12.84
CA GLN A 56 7.74 -23.52 -14.03
C GLN A 56 9.14 -24.04 -13.75
N ILE A 57 9.79 -23.55 -12.69
CA ILE A 57 11.12 -24.00 -12.28
C ILE A 57 11.05 -25.36 -11.58
N TYR A 58 9.92 -25.67 -10.91
CA TYR A 58 9.72 -26.95 -10.23
C TYR A 58 9.18 -28.02 -11.20
N GLU A 59 9.98 -29.04 -11.47
CA GLU A 59 9.60 -30.15 -12.38
C GLU A 59 8.63 -31.15 -11.74
N GLU A 60 8.66 -31.25 -10.41
CA GLU A 60 7.81 -32.16 -9.65
C GLU A 60 6.37 -31.65 -9.47
N THR A 61 5.42 -32.57 -9.51
CA THR A 61 4.02 -32.28 -9.19
C THR A 61 3.89 -32.03 -7.70
N LEU A 62 3.58 -30.79 -7.35
CA LEU A 62 3.28 -30.42 -5.97
C LEU A 62 1.76 -30.46 -5.81
N GLU A 63 1.28 -31.18 -4.81
CA GLU A 63 -0.12 -31.27 -4.46
C GLU A 63 -0.35 -30.65 -3.09
N THR A 64 -1.33 -29.76 -3.00
CA THR A 64 -1.72 -29.12 -1.73
C THR A 64 -3.22 -29.21 -1.56
N CYS A 65 -3.67 -29.69 -0.39
CA CYS A 65 -5.09 -29.70 -0.04
C CYS A 65 -5.44 -28.45 0.77
N ILE A 66 -6.40 -27.66 0.26
CA ILE A 66 -6.94 -26.49 0.99
C ILE A 66 -7.88 -26.95 2.09
N THR A 67 -8.67 -27.98 1.80
CA THR A 67 -9.58 -28.66 2.74
C THR A 67 -9.44 -30.17 2.55
N ASP A 68 -10.01 -30.95 3.48
CA ASP A 68 -9.97 -32.42 3.44
C ASP A 68 -10.55 -33.04 2.15
N THR A 69 -11.33 -32.26 1.39
CA THR A 69 -12.00 -32.68 0.16
C THR A 69 -11.52 -31.95 -1.10
N PHE A 70 -10.68 -30.92 -0.98
CA PHE A 70 -10.27 -30.10 -2.13
C PHE A 70 -8.74 -29.99 -2.22
N CYS A 71 -8.17 -30.78 -3.12
CA CYS A 71 -6.75 -30.81 -3.40
C CYS A 71 -6.45 -30.18 -4.77
N ILE A 72 -5.38 -29.39 -4.81
CA ILE A 72 -4.93 -28.65 -5.99
C ILE A 72 -3.55 -29.19 -6.35
N ASN A 73 -3.41 -29.60 -7.61
CA ASN A 73 -2.13 -30.03 -8.18
C ASN A 73 -1.51 -28.93 -9.04
N SER A 74 -0.20 -28.75 -8.93
CA SER A 74 0.58 -27.77 -9.69
C SER A 74 0.56 -27.97 -11.20
N LYS A 75 0.41 -29.21 -11.70
CA LYS A 75 0.36 -29.50 -13.15
C LYS A 75 -1.04 -29.40 -13.75
N GLU A 76 -2.04 -29.91 -13.05
CA GLU A 76 -3.42 -29.91 -13.56
C GLU A 76 -4.08 -28.54 -13.41
N ASN A 77 -3.77 -27.84 -12.32
CA ASN A 77 -4.41 -26.58 -11.95
C ASN A 77 -3.37 -25.46 -11.77
N VAL A 78 -2.50 -25.26 -12.77
CA VAL A 78 -1.38 -24.29 -12.76
C VAL A 78 -1.82 -22.91 -12.27
N LEU A 79 -2.91 -22.37 -12.80
CA LEU A 79 -3.40 -21.03 -12.46
C LEU A 79 -3.92 -20.95 -11.02
N LEU A 80 -4.66 -21.97 -10.57
CA LEU A 80 -5.21 -22.02 -9.21
C LEU A 80 -4.08 -22.16 -8.18
N TYR A 81 -3.09 -23.01 -8.47
CA TYR A 81 -1.90 -23.19 -7.65
C TYR A 81 -1.04 -21.92 -7.60
N THR A 82 -0.93 -21.19 -8.73
CA THR A 82 -0.26 -19.88 -8.77
C THR A 82 -0.94 -18.87 -7.85
N VAL A 83 -2.27 -18.78 -7.92
CA VAL A 83 -3.06 -17.88 -7.05
C VAL A 83 -2.91 -18.27 -5.58
N TYR A 84 -2.84 -19.56 -5.27
CA TYR A 84 -2.58 -20.05 -3.92
C TYR A 84 -1.21 -19.60 -3.38
N ILE A 85 -0.12 -19.80 -4.14
CA ILE A 85 1.22 -19.33 -3.75
C ILE A 85 1.23 -17.81 -3.57
N PHE A 86 0.70 -17.08 -4.55
CA PHE A 86 0.63 -15.63 -4.51
C PHE A 86 -0.12 -15.12 -3.26
N SER A 87 -1.26 -15.74 -2.94
CA SER A 87 -2.06 -15.38 -1.76
C SER A 87 -1.31 -15.65 -0.46
N ASN A 88 -0.60 -16.77 -0.35
CA ASN A 88 0.24 -17.06 0.82
C ASN A 88 1.34 -16.02 1.01
N ILE A 89 2.05 -15.66 -0.06
CA ILE A 89 3.09 -14.62 0.00
C ILE A 89 2.47 -13.27 0.43
N LEU A 90 1.31 -12.90 -0.10
CA LEU A 90 0.60 -11.69 0.31
C LEU A 90 0.24 -11.69 1.80
N ILE A 91 -0.27 -12.80 2.32
CA ILE A 91 -0.61 -12.92 3.75
C ILE A 91 0.64 -12.70 4.62
N VAL A 92 1.78 -13.28 4.24
CA VAL A 92 3.05 -13.08 4.97
C VAL A 92 3.47 -11.61 4.94
N VAL A 93 3.47 -10.97 3.76
CA VAL A 93 3.84 -9.56 3.62
C VAL A 93 2.91 -8.64 4.41
N LEU A 94 1.59 -8.86 4.32
CA LEU A 94 0.60 -8.08 5.06
C LEU A 94 0.74 -8.28 6.57
N SER A 95 1.10 -9.48 7.02
CA SER A 95 1.34 -9.77 8.44
C SER A 95 2.53 -8.98 8.97
N ILE A 96 3.63 -8.91 8.21
CA ILE A 96 4.82 -8.12 8.57
C ILE A 96 4.48 -6.63 8.65
N VAL A 97 3.78 -6.10 7.63
CA VAL A 97 3.36 -4.70 7.59
C VAL A 97 2.41 -4.37 8.75
N GLY A 98 1.45 -5.27 9.02
CA GLY A 98 0.51 -5.16 10.14
C GLY A 98 1.23 -5.15 11.49
N ALA A 99 2.16 -6.08 11.72
CA ALA A 99 2.97 -6.14 12.93
C ALA A 99 3.78 -4.85 13.13
N TYR A 100 4.40 -4.33 12.07
CA TYR A 100 5.14 -3.06 12.12
C TYR A 100 4.21 -1.88 12.45
N ALA A 101 3.04 -1.80 11.83
CA ALA A 101 2.08 -0.72 12.07
C ALA A 101 1.56 -0.72 13.52
N ILE A 102 1.25 -1.91 14.06
CA ILE A 102 0.82 -2.08 15.46
C ILE A 102 1.98 -1.72 16.40
N GLY A 103 3.19 -2.22 16.15
CA GLY A 103 4.37 -1.91 16.95
C GLY A 103 4.68 -0.42 16.99
N LYS A 104 4.56 0.28 15.86
CA LYS A 104 4.74 1.73 15.78
C LYS A 104 3.69 2.50 16.60
N LYS A 105 2.42 2.06 16.58
CA LYS A 105 1.36 2.66 17.40
C LYS A 105 1.63 2.47 18.89
N LEU A 106 1.97 1.25 19.31
CA LEU A 106 2.32 0.94 20.70
C LEU A 106 3.53 1.74 21.18
N ALA A 107 4.58 1.82 20.37
CA ALA A 107 5.77 2.62 20.69
C ALA A 107 5.44 4.10 20.90
N THR A 108 4.49 4.65 20.15
CA THR A 108 4.06 6.06 20.32
C THR A 108 3.24 6.24 21.60
N TYR A 109 2.38 5.26 21.95
CA TYR A 109 1.61 5.26 23.19
C TYR A 109 2.48 5.13 24.44
N ILE A 110 3.53 4.31 24.41
CA ILE A 110 4.45 4.09 25.55
C ILE A 110 5.41 5.28 25.75
N LYS A 111 5.65 6.07 24.69
CA LYS A 111 6.53 7.24 24.74
C LYS A 111 5.84 8.49 25.31
N VAL A 112 4.53 8.42 25.57
CA VAL A 112 3.73 9.42 26.30
C VAL A 112 3.74 9.05 27.78
#